data_AF-A0A2K8VFP1-F1
#
_entry.id   AF-A0A2K8VFP1-F1
#
_cell.length_a   1.000
_cell.length_b   1.000
_cell.length_c   1.000
_cell.angle_alpha   90.00
_cell.angle_beta   90.00
_cell.angle_gamma   90.00
#
_symmetry.space_group_name_H-M   'P 1'
#
loop_
_entity.id
_entity.type
_entity.pdbx_description
1 polymer ?
#
loop_
_entity_poly.entity_id
_entity_poly.type
_entity_poly.pdbx_seq_one_letter_code
_entity_poly.pdbx_strand_id
1 'polypeptide(L)'
;MQKIYLILLIFFTLSFREKQKKNIPGKKEQTEIDLKEVKTKKAELNYTTSVTDVALKFINDYVSNCNKMKAQIGIIEFVNTHPNVSKEFKTELIRMIEEAEKADPEHGLGFDPIFDAQDCPDDGFKLSEFDSKTNYLTVEAINWKGFTITMKIKELDNKWFVEGCGVVNIPKDKQAKR
;
A
#
# COMPACT_ATOMS: atom_id res chain seq x y z
N MET A 1 -41.88 -21.16 -44.13
CA MET A 1 -42.89 -20.08 -44.11
C MET A 1 -42.21 -18.78 -43.77
N GLN A 2 -42.10 -17.89 -44.74
CA GLN A 2 -41.63 -16.50 -44.61
C GLN A 2 -42.75 -15.62 -44.04
N LYS A 3 -42.41 -14.67 -43.17
CA LYS A 3 -43.09 -13.37 -43.14
C LYS A 3 -42.06 -12.25 -43.18
N ILE A 4 -42.22 -11.46 -44.22
CA ILE A 4 -41.50 -10.25 -44.61
C ILE A 4 -41.96 -9.11 -43.70
N TYR A 5 -41.02 -8.27 -43.25
CA TYR A 5 -41.32 -6.89 -42.90
C TYR A 5 -40.51 -5.96 -43.79
N LEU A 6 -41.28 -5.25 -44.61
CA LEU A 6 -40.95 -4.12 -45.46
C LEU A 6 -40.93 -2.87 -44.56
N ILE A 7 -39.98 -1.94 -44.75
CA ILE A 7 -40.26 -0.51 -45.08
C ILE A 7 -39.01 0.40 -44.95
N LEU A 8 -38.80 1.09 -46.07
CA LEU A 8 -38.18 2.38 -46.40
C LEU A 8 -36.75 2.74 -45.97
N LEU A 9 -35.89 2.67 -46.99
CA LEU A 9 -34.71 3.50 -47.23
C LEU A 9 -35.07 4.99 -47.38
N ILE A 10 -34.34 5.85 -46.67
CA ILE A 10 -34.16 7.26 -47.06
C ILE A 10 -32.70 7.43 -47.47
N PHE A 11 -32.50 7.79 -48.74
CA PHE A 11 -31.22 8.15 -49.32
C PHE A 11 -30.78 9.51 -48.78
N PHE A 12 -29.62 9.55 -48.11
CA PHE A 12 -28.85 10.78 -47.98
C PHE A 12 -27.51 10.60 -48.70
N THR A 13 -27.43 11.18 -49.90
CA THR A 13 -26.22 11.29 -50.67
C THR A 13 -25.31 12.33 -50.00
N LEU A 14 -24.16 11.88 -49.50
CA LEU A 14 -23.03 12.75 -49.24
C LEU A 14 -21.84 12.24 -50.03
N SER A 15 -21.51 13.04 -51.04
CA SER A 15 -20.44 12.82 -51.98
C SER A 15 -19.15 12.47 -51.27
N PHE A 16 -18.57 11.36 -51.73
CA PHE A 16 -17.22 10.94 -51.47
C PHE A 16 -16.27 12.11 -51.76
N ARG A 17 -15.62 12.64 -50.73
CA ARG A 17 -14.45 13.49 -50.88
C ARG A 17 -13.32 12.85 -50.08
N GLU A 18 -12.50 12.11 -50.81
CA GLU A 18 -11.25 11.55 -50.32
C GLU A 18 -10.36 12.70 -49.83
N LYS A 19 -10.36 12.91 -48.50
CA LYS A 19 -9.52 13.93 -47.88
C LYS A 19 -8.14 13.32 -47.74
N GLN A 20 -7.23 13.73 -48.64
CA GLN A 20 -5.81 13.42 -48.55
C GLN A 20 -5.30 13.58 -47.11
N LYS A 21 -4.62 12.55 -46.62
CA LYS A 21 -3.74 12.65 -45.45
C LYS A 21 -2.68 13.72 -45.74
N LYS A 22 -2.91 14.94 -45.25
CA LYS A 22 -1.80 15.86 -45.00
C LYS A 22 -1.02 15.28 -43.83
N ASN A 23 0.15 14.72 -44.14
CA ASN A 23 1.19 14.45 -43.15
C ASN A 23 1.55 15.78 -42.49
N ILE A 24 1.01 16.02 -41.30
CA ILE A 24 1.52 17.03 -40.38
C ILE A 24 2.65 16.33 -39.62
N PRO A 25 3.93 16.69 -39.85
CA PRO A 25 5.04 16.16 -39.07
C PRO A 25 4.92 16.75 -37.66
N GLY A 26 4.64 15.90 -36.68
CA GLY A 26 4.56 16.30 -35.26
C GLY A 26 3.41 15.66 -34.45
N LYS A 27 2.33 15.18 -35.09
CA LYS A 27 1.17 14.65 -34.33
C LYS A 27 1.29 13.18 -33.90
N LYS A 28 2.01 12.36 -34.67
CA LYS A 28 2.25 10.94 -34.30
C LYS A 28 3.15 10.81 -33.08
N GLU A 29 4.15 11.67 -32.97
CA GLU A 29 5.13 11.65 -31.89
C GLU A 29 4.48 12.04 -30.55
N GLN A 30 3.73 13.16 -30.51
CA GLN A 30 3.02 13.59 -29.30
C GLN A 30 2.05 12.52 -28.75
N THR A 31 1.31 11.85 -29.65
CA THR A 31 0.34 10.82 -29.23
C THR A 31 1.04 9.55 -28.73
N GLU A 32 2.22 9.22 -29.27
CA GLU A 32 3.00 8.05 -28.85
C GLU A 32 3.76 8.31 -27.54
N ILE A 33 4.19 9.55 -27.30
CA ILE A 33 4.80 10.00 -26.04
C ILE A 33 3.75 9.95 -24.92
N ASP A 34 2.54 10.49 -25.13
CA ASP A 34 1.45 10.45 -24.15
C ASP A 34 1.03 9.00 -23.82
N LEU A 35 0.96 8.12 -24.83
CA LEU A 35 0.64 6.69 -24.64
C LEU A 35 1.75 5.92 -23.92
N LYS A 36 3.03 6.25 -24.14
CA LYS A 36 4.15 5.66 -23.40
C LYS A 36 4.14 6.15 -21.95
N GLU A 37 3.93 7.43 -21.71
CA GLU A 37 3.88 8.01 -20.37
C GLU A 37 2.73 7.43 -19.53
N VAL A 38 1.53 7.28 -20.11
CA VAL A 38 0.38 6.64 -19.43
C VAL A 38 0.65 5.17 -19.13
N LYS A 39 1.28 4.43 -20.04
CA LYS A 39 1.65 3.02 -19.80
C LYS A 39 2.70 2.88 -18.70
N THR A 40 3.71 3.74 -18.69
CA THR A 40 4.76 3.77 -17.66
C THR A 40 4.16 4.11 -16.30
N LYS A 41 3.36 5.18 -16.19
CA LYS A 41 2.67 5.55 -14.94
C LYS A 41 1.76 4.45 -14.42
N LYS A 42 1.05 3.74 -15.31
CA LYS A 42 0.20 2.61 -14.92
C LYS A 42 1.01 1.40 -14.47
N ALA A 43 2.14 1.10 -15.11
CA ALA A 43 3.03 0.01 -14.71
C ALA A 43 3.71 0.29 -13.36
N GLU A 44 4.18 1.53 -13.15
CA GLU A 44 4.72 2.01 -11.87
C GLU A 44 3.67 1.94 -10.77
N LEU A 45 2.45 2.43 -11.02
CA LEU A 45 1.35 2.35 -10.06
C LEU A 45 1.02 0.89 -9.70
N ASN A 46 0.90 0.01 -10.68
CA ASN A 46 0.62 -1.41 -10.43
C ASN A 46 1.74 -2.09 -9.62
N TYR A 47 3.00 -1.77 -9.93
CA TYR A 47 4.15 -2.25 -9.17
C TYR A 47 4.13 -1.72 -7.73
N THR A 48 3.97 -0.40 -7.55
CA THR A 48 3.86 0.22 -6.24
C THR A 48 2.74 -0.40 -5.41
N THR A 49 1.54 -0.56 -5.97
CA THR A 49 0.42 -1.24 -5.30
C THR A 49 0.85 -2.64 -4.85
N SER A 50 1.39 -3.45 -5.76
CA SER A 50 1.79 -4.83 -5.44
C SER A 50 2.86 -4.93 -4.34
N VAL A 51 3.75 -3.94 -4.26
CA VAL A 51 4.85 -3.90 -3.27
C VAL A 51 4.36 -3.38 -1.93
N THR A 52 3.59 -2.29 -1.91
CA THR A 52 3.09 -1.68 -0.66
C THR A 52 1.99 -2.50 0.01
N ASP A 53 1.30 -3.37 -0.74
CA ASP A 53 0.24 -4.24 -0.22
C ASP A 53 0.73 -5.14 0.91
N VAL A 54 2.01 -5.53 0.93
CA VAL A 54 2.58 -6.33 2.03
C VAL A 54 2.50 -5.60 3.37
N ALA A 55 2.78 -4.30 3.37
CA ALA A 55 2.81 -3.46 4.55
C ALA A 55 1.38 -3.07 4.96
N LEU A 56 0.54 -2.70 3.99
CA LEU A 56 -0.87 -2.42 4.24
C LEU A 56 -1.59 -3.65 4.82
N LYS A 57 -1.33 -4.83 4.27
CA LYS A 57 -1.89 -6.07 4.80
C LYS A 57 -1.44 -6.31 6.23
N PHE A 58 -0.15 -6.19 6.52
CA PHE A 58 0.38 -6.38 7.87
C PHE A 58 -0.29 -5.46 8.90
N ILE A 59 -0.32 -4.15 8.65
CA ILE A 59 -0.84 -3.21 9.65
C ILE A 59 -2.37 -3.36 9.83
N ASN A 60 -3.10 -3.66 8.77
CA ASN A 60 -4.54 -3.89 8.85
C ASN A 60 -4.90 -5.25 9.46
N ASP A 61 -4.07 -6.29 9.25
CA ASP A 61 -4.20 -7.55 9.97
C ASP A 61 -3.92 -7.37 11.47
N TYR A 62 -3.01 -6.45 11.84
CA TYR A 62 -2.74 -6.13 13.24
C TYR A 62 -3.91 -5.39 13.89
N VAL A 63 -4.49 -4.40 13.21
CA VAL A 63 -5.74 -3.74 13.64
C VAL A 63 -6.86 -4.77 13.82
N SER A 64 -7.02 -5.68 12.85
CA SER A 64 -7.98 -6.78 12.95
C SER A 64 -7.71 -7.65 14.17
N ASN A 65 -6.45 -7.91 14.53
CA ASN A 65 -6.08 -8.62 15.75
C ASN A 65 -6.50 -7.86 17.01
N CYS A 66 -6.25 -6.56 17.09
CA CYS A 66 -6.67 -5.71 18.21
C CYS A 66 -8.19 -5.70 18.41
N ASN A 67 -8.96 -5.77 17.32
CA ASN A 67 -10.42 -5.78 17.37
C ASN A 67 -11.01 -7.15 17.77
N LYS A 68 -10.20 -8.21 17.89
CA LYS A 68 -10.65 -9.54 18.29
C LYS A 68 -10.82 -9.66 19.81
N MET A 69 -11.81 -9.00 20.41
CA MET A 69 -12.20 -9.12 21.84
C MET A 69 -11.45 -10.20 22.68
N LYS A 70 -11.97 -11.44 22.74
CA LYS A 70 -11.35 -12.56 23.51
C LYS A 70 -10.43 -13.45 22.68
N ALA A 71 -10.30 -13.18 21.37
CA ALA A 71 -9.55 -14.00 20.42
C ALA A 71 -8.27 -13.31 19.93
N GLN A 72 -7.96 -12.14 20.49
CA GLN A 72 -6.72 -11.41 20.26
C GLN A 72 -5.55 -12.26 20.73
N ILE A 73 -4.56 -12.39 19.86
CA ILE A 73 -3.26 -12.98 20.23
C ILE A 73 -2.28 -11.87 20.58
N GLY A 74 -1.28 -12.19 21.41
CA GLY A 74 -0.26 -11.23 21.83
C GLY A 74 0.61 -10.75 20.66
N ILE A 75 1.18 -9.55 20.78
CA ILE A 75 1.97 -8.92 19.72
C ILE A 75 3.12 -9.80 19.21
N ILE A 76 3.86 -10.48 20.10
CA ILE A 76 4.95 -11.40 19.73
C ILE A 76 4.42 -12.58 18.91
N GLU A 77 3.30 -13.17 19.32
CA GLU A 77 2.68 -14.29 18.61
C GLU A 77 2.17 -13.85 17.23
N PHE A 78 1.49 -12.69 17.16
CA PHE A 78 1.03 -12.12 15.91
C PHE A 78 2.17 -11.93 14.91
N VAL A 79 3.25 -11.25 15.33
CA VAL A 79 4.38 -10.96 14.46
C VAL A 79 5.12 -12.23 14.05
N ASN A 80 5.26 -13.21 14.95
CA ASN A 80 5.94 -14.47 14.62
C ASN A 80 5.16 -15.33 13.63
N THR A 81 3.83 -15.35 13.73
CA THR A 81 2.95 -16.12 12.84
C THR A 81 2.64 -15.42 11.51
N HIS A 82 2.85 -14.11 11.41
CA HIS A 82 2.60 -13.37 10.18
C HIS A 82 3.64 -13.74 9.08
N PRO A 83 3.18 -14.16 7.88
CA PRO A 83 4.06 -14.76 6.86
C PRO A 83 5.02 -13.78 6.20
N ASN A 84 4.69 -12.49 6.19
CA ASN A 84 5.46 -11.44 5.50
C ASN A 84 6.17 -10.47 6.45
N VAL A 85 6.65 -10.96 7.59
CA VAL A 85 7.48 -10.17 8.50
C VAL A 85 8.91 -10.72 8.50
N SER A 86 9.89 -9.82 8.37
CA SER A 86 11.30 -10.18 8.38
C SER A 86 11.77 -10.75 9.72
N LYS A 87 12.87 -11.49 9.70
CA LYS A 87 13.49 -12.02 10.92
C LYS A 87 13.99 -10.89 11.82
N GLU A 88 14.53 -9.83 11.23
CA GLU A 88 15.10 -8.67 11.92
C GLU A 88 14.02 -7.90 12.67
N PHE A 89 12.85 -7.70 12.06
CA PHE A 89 11.69 -7.14 12.76
C PHE A 89 11.33 -7.99 13.99
N LYS A 90 11.20 -9.31 13.80
CA LYS A 90 10.82 -10.25 14.89
C LYS A 90 11.80 -10.18 16.05
N THR A 91 13.10 -10.24 15.74
CA THR A 91 14.16 -10.14 16.73
C THR A 91 14.13 -8.80 17.46
N GLU A 92 13.97 -7.69 16.73
CA GLU A 92 13.98 -6.36 17.33
C GLU A 92 12.77 -6.12 18.23
N LEU A 93 11.58 -6.57 17.83
CA LEU A 93 10.38 -6.48 18.67
C LEU A 93 10.57 -7.25 19.99
N ILE A 94 11.05 -8.50 19.91
CA ILE A 94 11.28 -9.32 21.10
C ILE A 94 12.29 -8.64 22.02
N ARG A 95 13.42 -8.19 21.46
CA ARG A 95 14.46 -7.46 22.21
C ARG A 95 13.88 -6.23 22.92
N MET A 96 13.09 -5.41 22.22
CA MET A 96 12.48 -4.20 22.79
C MET A 96 11.54 -4.52 23.96
N ILE A 97 10.73 -5.56 23.84
CA ILE A 97 9.79 -5.98 24.90
C ILE A 97 10.57 -6.52 26.10
N GLU A 98 11.51 -7.46 25.88
CA GLU A 98 12.31 -8.07 26.95
C GLU A 98 13.16 -7.03 27.71
N GLU A 99 13.76 -6.07 27.00
CA GLU A 99 14.52 -5.00 27.63
C GLU A 99 13.63 -4.07 28.46
N ALA A 100 12.43 -3.75 27.97
CA ALA A 100 11.48 -2.91 28.68
C ALA A 100 10.93 -3.61 29.92
N GLU A 101 10.55 -4.89 29.83
CA GLU A 101 10.11 -5.70 30.98
C GLU A 101 11.22 -5.86 32.02
N LYS A 102 12.48 -5.98 31.59
CA LYS A 102 13.62 -6.03 32.52
C LYS A 102 13.83 -4.69 33.23
N ALA A 103 13.63 -3.58 32.53
CA ALA A 103 13.82 -2.23 33.07
C ALA A 103 12.67 -1.79 33.98
N ASP A 104 11.43 -2.12 33.60
CA ASP A 104 10.20 -1.84 34.35
C ASP A 104 9.25 -3.05 34.23
N PRO A 105 9.31 -4.00 35.18
CA PRO A 105 8.46 -5.19 35.14
C PRO A 105 6.96 -4.91 35.29
N GLU A 106 6.57 -3.75 35.80
CA GLU A 106 5.16 -3.40 36.02
C GLU A 106 4.53 -2.80 34.76
N HIS A 107 5.28 -1.95 34.04
CA HIS A 107 4.74 -1.20 32.90
C HIS A 107 5.29 -1.64 31.54
N GLY A 108 6.44 -2.33 31.51
CA GLY A 108 7.13 -2.69 30.27
C GLY A 108 7.35 -1.47 29.38
N LEU A 109 6.85 -1.53 28.13
CA LEU A 109 6.91 -0.39 27.21
C LEU A 109 5.94 0.73 27.58
N GLY A 110 4.77 0.43 28.15
CA GLY A 110 3.70 1.39 28.41
C GLY A 110 2.96 1.91 27.16
N PHE A 111 3.24 1.35 25.98
CA PHE A 111 2.56 1.64 24.70
C PHE A 111 2.74 0.48 23.71
N ASP A 112 1.96 0.48 22.63
CA ASP A 112 2.10 -0.45 21.52
C ASP A 112 3.22 0.00 20.56
N PRO A 113 4.29 -0.80 20.38
CA PRO A 113 5.44 -0.38 19.57
C PRO A 113 5.20 -0.42 18.04
N ILE A 114 4.16 -1.11 17.57
CA ILE A 114 3.77 -1.14 16.15
C ILE A 114 2.98 0.14 15.80
N PHE A 115 2.06 0.55 16.67
CA PHE A 115 1.30 1.79 16.48
C PHE A 115 2.04 3.05 16.96
N ASP A 116 3.05 2.88 17.81
CA ASP A 116 3.67 3.96 18.56
C ASP A 116 2.66 4.78 19.40
N ALA A 117 1.65 4.09 19.95
CA ALA A 117 0.51 4.70 20.64
C ALA A 117 -0.07 3.77 21.72
N GLN A 118 -0.98 4.28 22.55
CA GLN A 118 -1.74 3.45 23.50
C GLN A 118 -3.03 2.89 22.88
N ASP A 119 -3.65 3.64 21.96
CA ASP A 119 -4.89 3.27 21.30
C ASP A 119 -4.66 2.79 19.86
N CYS A 120 -5.56 1.95 19.37
CA CYS A 120 -5.58 1.41 18.01
C CYS A 120 -6.72 2.07 17.20
N PRO A 121 -6.53 2.43 15.92
CA PRO A 121 -7.63 2.87 15.07
C PRO A 121 -8.56 1.71 14.69
N ASP A 122 -9.87 1.95 14.74
CA ASP A 122 -10.88 0.91 14.47
C ASP A 122 -10.90 0.43 13.01
N ASP A 123 -10.80 1.36 12.07
CA ASP A 123 -11.03 1.12 10.64
C ASP A 123 -9.76 0.82 9.84
N GLY A 124 -8.61 0.73 10.53
CA GLY A 124 -7.33 0.46 9.90
C GLY A 124 -6.72 1.66 9.17
N PHE A 125 -5.87 1.34 8.20
CA PHE A 125 -4.96 2.26 7.54
C PHE A 125 -5.03 2.17 6.02
N LYS A 126 -4.76 3.31 5.38
CA LYS A 126 -4.53 3.47 3.94
C LYS A 126 -3.10 3.93 3.68
N LEU A 127 -2.60 3.69 2.46
CA LEU A 127 -1.31 4.23 2.03
C LEU A 127 -1.41 5.75 1.90
N SER A 128 -0.46 6.47 2.50
CA SER A 128 -0.31 7.91 2.33
C SER A 128 0.85 8.23 1.38
N GLU A 129 2.01 7.63 1.60
CA GLU A 129 3.22 7.90 0.83
C GLU A 129 4.08 6.64 0.71
N PHE A 130 4.82 6.50 -0.40
CA PHE A 130 5.83 5.46 -0.59
C PHE A 130 7.05 6.03 -1.31
N ASP A 131 8.23 5.86 -0.70
CA ASP A 131 9.52 6.14 -1.31
C ASP A 131 10.17 4.83 -1.78
N SER A 132 10.11 4.57 -3.09
CA SER A 132 10.66 3.37 -3.72
C SER A 132 12.19 3.30 -3.71
N LYS A 133 12.90 4.39 -3.41
CA LYS A 133 14.37 4.39 -3.32
C LYS A 133 14.85 3.86 -1.98
N THR A 134 14.10 4.16 -0.93
CA THR A 134 14.46 3.82 0.45
C THR A 134 13.59 2.71 1.04
N ASN A 135 12.51 2.35 0.33
CA ASN A 135 11.49 1.38 0.72
C ASN A 135 10.78 1.73 2.04
N TYR A 136 10.73 3.03 2.36
CA TYR A 136 9.88 3.54 3.41
C TYR A 136 8.51 3.89 2.85
N LEU A 137 7.49 3.67 3.66
CA LEU A 137 6.14 4.13 3.40
C LEU A 137 5.56 4.77 4.65
N THR A 138 4.59 5.64 4.45
CA THR A 138 3.74 6.19 5.49
C THR A 138 2.32 5.71 5.25
N VAL A 139 1.70 5.18 6.29
CA VAL A 139 0.27 4.84 6.30
C VAL A 139 -0.48 5.82 7.21
N GLU A 140 -1.70 6.17 6.83
CA GLU A 140 -2.58 7.05 7.62
C GLU A 140 -3.82 6.26 8.05
N ALA A 141 -4.24 6.43 9.30
CA ALA A 141 -5.49 5.83 9.77
C ALA A 141 -6.68 6.40 8.99
N ILE A 142 -7.66 5.54 8.69
CA ILE A 142 -8.78 5.91 7.81
C ILE A 142 -9.66 6.99 8.46
N ASN A 143 -9.98 6.84 9.74
CA ASN A 143 -10.89 7.72 10.47
C ASN A 143 -10.24 8.50 11.63
N TRP A 144 -8.91 8.43 11.75
CA TRP A 144 -8.14 9.21 12.73
C TRP A 144 -7.14 10.11 12.01
N LYS A 145 -7.62 11.30 11.62
CA LYS A 145 -6.84 12.25 10.82
C LYS A 145 -5.53 12.62 11.51
N GLY A 146 -4.43 12.53 10.76
CA GLY A 146 -3.10 12.87 11.26
C GLY A 146 -2.44 11.76 12.08
N PHE A 147 -3.13 10.65 12.36
CA PHE A 147 -2.48 9.48 12.93
C PHE A 147 -1.81 8.68 11.82
N THR A 148 -0.48 8.75 11.78
CA THR A 148 0.34 8.15 10.73
C THR A 148 1.41 7.25 11.31
N ILE A 149 1.76 6.19 10.59
CA ILE A 149 2.83 5.27 10.97
C ILE A 149 3.83 5.19 9.82
N THR A 150 5.11 5.31 10.15
CA THR A 150 6.19 4.98 9.23
C THR A 150 6.44 3.48 9.25
N MET A 151 6.55 2.88 8.07
CA MET A 151 6.93 1.49 7.89
C MET A 151 8.08 1.38 6.91
N LYS A 152 8.80 0.26 6.97
CA LYS A 152 9.86 -0.09 6.03
C LYS A 152 9.64 -1.51 5.54
N ILE A 153 9.83 -1.71 4.24
CA ILE A 153 9.78 -3.04 3.61
C ILE A 153 11.13 -3.38 2.98
N LYS A 154 11.36 -4.68 2.78
CA LYS A 154 12.54 -5.17 2.07
C LYS A 154 12.18 -6.34 1.18
N GLU A 155 12.94 -6.48 0.11
CA GLU A 155 12.86 -7.64 -0.77
C GLU A 155 13.95 -8.66 -0.39
N LEU A 156 13.56 -9.92 -0.28
CA LEU A 156 14.44 -11.07 -0.11
C LEU A 156 13.90 -12.21 -0.98
N ASP A 157 14.75 -12.77 -1.84
CA ASP A 157 14.38 -13.88 -2.74
C ASP A 157 13.09 -13.62 -3.56
N ASN A 158 12.97 -12.41 -4.14
CA ASN A 158 11.81 -11.92 -4.90
C ASN A 158 10.50 -11.90 -4.10
N LYS A 159 10.59 -11.78 -2.76
CA LYS A 159 9.44 -11.61 -1.88
C LYS A 159 9.63 -10.40 -0.98
N TRP A 160 8.56 -9.65 -0.78
CA TRP A 160 8.55 -8.49 0.10
C TRP A 160 8.16 -8.89 1.53
N PHE A 161 8.82 -8.24 2.48
CA PHE A 161 8.62 -8.42 3.91
C PHE A 161 8.60 -7.06 4.61
N VAL A 162 7.81 -6.96 5.67
CA VAL A 162 7.88 -5.84 6.62
C VAL A 162 9.18 -5.95 7.42
N GLU A 163 10.01 -4.91 7.30
CA GLU A 163 11.29 -4.78 8.00
C GLU A 163 11.18 -3.89 9.23
N GLY A 164 10.32 -2.87 9.22
CA GLY A 164 10.05 -2.03 10.39
C GLY A 164 8.66 -1.41 10.35
N CYS A 165 8.13 -1.03 11.51
CA CYS A 165 6.82 -0.41 11.68
C CYS A 165 6.75 0.31 13.03
N GLY A 166 6.20 1.53 13.05
CA GLY A 166 6.12 2.33 14.28
C GLY A 166 7.51 2.64 14.79
N VAL A 167 7.84 2.15 15.99
CA VAL A 167 9.19 2.26 16.57
C VAL A 167 10.05 1.02 16.37
N VAL A 168 9.46 -0.10 15.96
CA VAL A 168 10.17 -1.37 15.78
C VAL A 168 11.02 -1.29 14.52
N ASN A 169 12.34 -1.35 14.68
CA ASN A 169 13.32 -1.33 13.59
C ASN A 169 13.14 -0.13 12.62
N ILE A 170 12.69 1.01 13.15
CA ILE A 170 12.62 2.30 12.43
C ILE A 170 13.52 3.30 13.15
N PRO A 171 14.50 3.92 12.46
CA PRO A 171 15.34 4.97 13.05
C PRO A 171 14.52 6.13 13.60
N LYS A 172 14.95 6.69 14.74
CA LYS A 172 14.23 7.78 15.45
C LYS A 172 13.92 9.00 14.57
N ASP A 173 14.80 9.35 13.63
CA ASP A 173 14.63 10.45 12.69
C ASP A 173 13.65 10.15 11.53
N LYS A 174 13.19 8.90 11.42
CA LYS A 174 12.23 8.41 10.42
C LYS A 174 10.87 8.07 11.03
N GLN A 175 10.78 7.95 12.35
CA GLN A 175 9.51 7.70 13.05
C GLN A 175 8.53 8.83 12.78
N ALA A 176 7.25 8.50 12.67
CA ALA A 176 6.19 9.51 12.55
C ALA A 176 6.23 10.42 13.79
N LYS A 177 5.85 11.69 13.61
CA LYS A 177 5.76 12.61 14.74
C LYS A 177 4.51 12.27 15.55
N ARG A 178 4.68 12.25 16.88
CA ARG A 178 3.59 12.19 17.86
C ARG A 178 2.99 13.57 18.07
#